data_AF-A0A9Q0WKZ1-F1
#
_entry.id   AF-A0A9Q0WKZ1-F1
#
_cell.length_a   1.000
_cell.length_b   1.000
_cell.length_c   1.000
_cell.angle_alpha   90.00
_cell.angle_beta   90.00
_cell.angle_gamma   90.00
#
_symmetry.space_group_name_H-M   'P 1'
#
loop_
_entity.id
_entity.type
_entity.pdbx_description
1 polymer ?
#
loop_
_entity_poly.entity_id
_entity_poly.type
_entity_poly.pdbx_seq_one_letter_code
_entity_poly.pdbx_strand_id
1 'polypeptide(L)'
;MDYTAAPTTILDHDVTIEEVQEFFTDYLLNDSLGIICSAHTVFADREPLMARSRECTELARLSSIAVDFPKTGVPAKIPQELRVKEYPDFMEKPADKRTYKSQRVLGKLFRDVRDFAPDISPVISFTKEMARQSYDPDMEVDGFRDHIDEAFYFKTEYDNKLGNMMDYFGIKTEAEIISGCIMKVGKSFDKKRDMDSINSSVRSLKKQARAWFDASNLEDSPW
;
A
#
# COMPACT_ATOMS: atom_id res chain seq x y z
N MET A 1 32.69 9.84 -1.63
CA MET A 1 31.92 10.46 -2.73
C MET A 1 31.99 11.95 -2.52
N ASP A 2 32.29 12.69 -3.57
CA ASP A 2 32.15 14.15 -3.57
C ASP A 2 30.67 14.48 -3.79
N TYR A 3 30.07 15.21 -2.85
CA TYR A 3 28.65 15.59 -2.83
C TYR A 3 28.46 17.05 -3.27
N THR A 4 29.37 17.57 -4.09
CA THR A 4 29.25 18.90 -4.66
C THR A 4 27.93 19.04 -5.42
N ALA A 5 27.06 19.90 -4.93
CA ALA A 5 25.77 20.18 -5.54
C ALA A 5 25.95 20.73 -6.96
N ALA A 6 24.99 20.43 -7.84
CA ALA A 6 24.96 21.07 -9.15
C ALA A 6 24.87 22.60 -8.99
N PRO A 7 25.57 23.38 -9.82
CA PRO A 7 25.48 24.83 -9.76
C PRO A 7 24.03 25.26 -9.99
N THR A 8 23.51 26.07 -9.06
CA THR A 8 22.17 26.66 -9.12
C THR A 8 22.11 27.68 -10.24
N THR A 9 21.00 27.70 -10.99
CA THR A 9 20.71 28.80 -11.91
C THR A 9 20.51 30.09 -11.11
N ILE A 10 21.42 31.05 -11.27
CA ILE A 10 21.32 32.37 -10.63
C ILE A 10 20.70 33.33 -11.65
N LEU A 11 19.57 33.92 -11.31
CA LEU A 11 18.95 34.99 -12.07
C LEU A 11 19.56 36.34 -11.65
N ASP A 12 19.67 37.26 -12.59
CA ASP A 12 20.16 38.62 -12.37
C ASP A 12 19.06 39.60 -11.90
N HIS A 13 17.86 39.09 -11.64
CA HIS A 13 16.66 39.83 -11.26
C HIS A 13 15.78 39.06 -10.27
N ASP A 14 14.74 39.73 -9.74
CA ASP A 14 13.77 39.13 -8.84
C ASP A 14 12.85 38.15 -9.58
N VAL A 15 12.59 36.98 -8.97
CA VAL A 15 11.77 35.91 -9.56
C VAL A 15 10.35 36.40 -9.84
N THR A 16 9.91 36.23 -11.08
CA THR A 16 8.56 36.56 -11.54
C THR A 16 7.60 35.37 -11.45
N ILE A 17 6.28 35.61 -11.46
CA ILE A 17 5.29 34.52 -11.41
C ILE A 17 5.29 33.71 -12.71
N GLU A 18 5.62 34.34 -13.83
CA GLU A 18 5.73 33.72 -15.14
C GLU A 18 6.87 32.68 -15.16
N GLU A 19 8.03 33.00 -14.58
CA GLU A 19 9.15 32.05 -14.44
C GLU A 19 8.81 30.87 -13.53
N VAL A 20 8.00 31.09 -12.48
CA VAL A 20 7.50 30.00 -11.63
C VAL A 20 6.58 29.08 -12.43
N GLN A 21 5.73 29.63 -13.30
CA GLN A 21 4.85 28.83 -14.17
C GLN A 21 5.67 28.03 -15.20
N GLU A 22 6.68 28.66 -15.82
CA GLU A 22 7.59 27.99 -16.75
C GLU A 22 8.34 26.86 -16.06
N PHE A 23 8.94 27.12 -14.88
CA PHE A 23 9.63 26.10 -14.10
C PHE A 23 8.72 24.95 -13.70
N PHE A 24 7.45 25.22 -13.37
CA PHE A 24 6.49 24.16 -13.07
C PHE A 24 6.29 23.23 -14.27
N THR A 25 6.19 23.77 -15.48
CA THR A 25 6.10 22.94 -16.69
C THR A 25 7.39 22.16 -16.95
N ASP A 26 8.55 22.77 -16.77
CA ASP A 26 9.84 22.09 -16.88
C ASP A 26 10.00 20.97 -15.85
N TYR A 27 9.55 21.20 -14.62
CA TYR A 27 9.56 20.20 -13.56
C TYR A 27 8.74 18.97 -13.95
N LEU A 28 7.51 19.18 -14.42
CA LEU A 28 6.63 18.10 -14.85
C LEU A 28 7.21 17.26 -15.99
N LEU A 29 7.94 17.89 -16.92
CA LEU A 29 8.54 17.21 -18.06
C LEU A 29 9.83 16.47 -17.72
N ASN A 30 10.58 16.93 -16.71
CA ASN A 30 11.94 16.46 -16.44
C ASN A 30 12.11 15.74 -15.09
N ASP A 31 11.04 15.54 -14.31
CA ASP A 31 11.08 14.70 -13.11
C ASP A 31 11.42 13.24 -13.48
N SER A 32 12.68 12.89 -13.28
CA SER A 32 13.27 11.62 -13.69
C SER A 32 13.75 10.77 -12.50
N LEU A 33 13.51 11.21 -11.26
CA LEU A 33 14.01 10.53 -10.06
C LEU A 33 13.51 9.09 -9.97
N GLY A 34 12.20 8.88 -10.20
CA GLY A 34 11.61 7.54 -10.20
C GLY A 34 12.21 6.62 -11.26
N ILE A 35 12.51 7.17 -12.44
CA ILE A 35 13.12 6.43 -13.55
C ILE A 35 14.55 6.02 -13.20
N ILE A 36 15.34 6.95 -12.64
CA ILE A 36 16.73 6.71 -12.21
C ILE A 36 16.77 5.63 -11.12
N CYS A 37 15.93 5.74 -10.09
CA CYS A 37 15.85 4.76 -9.00
C CYS A 37 15.40 3.38 -9.49
N SER A 38 14.43 3.34 -10.42
CA SER A 38 14.01 2.10 -11.06
C SER A 38 15.17 1.48 -11.85
N ALA A 39 15.91 2.28 -12.63
CA ALA A 39 17.06 1.78 -13.37
C ALA A 39 18.16 1.25 -12.44
N HIS A 40 18.46 1.98 -11.37
CA HIS A 40 19.48 1.58 -10.39
C HIS A 40 19.15 0.22 -9.78
N THR A 41 17.89 -0.02 -9.40
CA THR A 41 17.44 -1.33 -8.91
C THR A 41 17.71 -2.45 -9.91
N VAL A 42 17.43 -2.22 -11.19
CA VAL A 42 17.64 -3.23 -12.25
C VAL A 42 19.12 -3.50 -12.48
N PHE A 43 19.95 -2.46 -12.61
CA PHE A 43 21.39 -2.65 -12.79
C PHE A 43 22.03 -3.31 -11.57
N ALA A 44 21.62 -2.96 -10.35
CA ALA A 44 22.13 -3.57 -9.14
C ALA A 44 21.75 -5.06 -9.02
N ASP A 45 20.61 -5.46 -9.56
CA ASP A 45 20.20 -6.86 -9.61
C ASP A 45 21.00 -7.65 -10.66
N ARG A 46 21.15 -7.07 -11.85
CA ARG A 46 21.75 -7.70 -13.04
C ARG A 46 23.28 -7.78 -12.99
N GLU A 47 23.94 -6.71 -12.56
CA GLU A 47 25.39 -6.62 -12.65
C GLU A 47 26.10 -7.49 -11.60
N PRO A 48 27.25 -8.12 -11.94
CA PRO A 48 27.99 -8.96 -11.00
C PRO A 48 28.39 -8.21 -9.73
N LEU A 49 28.80 -6.93 -9.89
CA LEU A 49 29.22 -6.03 -8.80
C LEU A 49 28.05 -5.36 -8.08
N MET A 50 26.80 -5.67 -8.46
CA MET A 50 25.59 -5.11 -7.86
C MET A 50 25.60 -3.57 -7.85
N ALA A 51 25.23 -2.94 -6.73
CA ALA A 51 25.24 -1.48 -6.56
C ALA A 51 26.64 -0.83 -6.69
N ARG A 52 27.73 -1.62 -6.73
CA ARG A 52 29.09 -1.13 -6.99
C ARG A 52 29.45 -1.16 -8.47
N SER A 53 28.54 -1.54 -9.36
CA SER A 53 28.78 -1.44 -10.79
C SER A 53 28.95 0.03 -11.21
N ARG A 54 29.61 0.24 -12.35
CA ARG A 54 29.80 1.57 -12.92
C ARG A 54 28.45 2.23 -13.21
N GLU A 55 27.51 1.45 -13.72
CA GLU A 55 26.16 1.86 -14.07
C GLU A 55 25.39 2.34 -12.84
N CYS A 56 25.45 1.59 -11.73
CA CYS A 56 24.81 2.00 -10.47
C CYS A 56 25.45 3.26 -9.87
N THR A 57 26.78 3.37 -9.95
CA THR A 57 27.50 4.55 -9.46
C THR A 57 27.10 5.81 -10.23
N GLU A 58 26.99 5.71 -11.56
CA GLU A 58 26.55 6.83 -12.40
C GLU A 58 25.06 7.16 -12.16
N LEU A 59 24.20 6.16 -12.01
CA LEU A 59 22.80 6.36 -11.64
C LEU A 59 22.65 7.01 -10.26
N ALA A 60 23.53 6.69 -9.30
CA ALA A 60 23.55 7.35 -7.99
C ALA A 60 23.93 8.84 -8.11
N ARG A 61 24.90 9.19 -8.97
CA ARG A 61 25.23 10.59 -9.29
C ARG A 61 24.04 11.31 -9.92
N LEU A 62 23.39 10.70 -10.91
CA LEU A 62 22.20 11.26 -11.54
C LEU A 62 21.03 11.42 -10.56
N SER A 63 20.88 10.49 -9.61
CA SER A 63 19.86 10.58 -8.57
C SER A 63 20.08 11.79 -7.67
N SER A 64 21.34 12.11 -7.32
CA SER A 64 21.67 13.33 -6.58
C SER A 64 21.24 14.59 -7.34
N ILE A 65 21.51 14.65 -8.65
CA ILE A 65 21.09 15.77 -9.50
C ILE A 65 19.56 15.87 -9.56
N ALA A 66 18.86 14.75 -9.73
CA ALA A 66 17.41 14.72 -9.83
C ALA A 66 16.70 15.18 -8.53
N VAL A 67 17.25 14.85 -7.36
CA VAL A 67 16.71 15.30 -6.07
C VAL A 67 16.89 16.81 -5.88
N ASP A 68 18.00 17.37 -6.38
CA ASP A 68 18.27 18.79 -6.29
C ASP A 68 17.71 19.59 -7.47
N PHE A 69 17.08 18.96 -8.46
CA PHE A 69 16.45 19.63 -9.60
C PHE A 69 15.44 20.72 -9.18
N PRO A 70 14.52 20.49 -8.20
CA PRO A 70 13.64 21.54 -7.68
C PRO A 70 14.35 22.79 -7.15
N LYS A 71 15.62 22.66 -6.72
CA LYS A 71 16.40 23.73 -6.12
C LYS A 71 17.38 24.38 -7.10
N THR A 72 17.91 23.59 -8.02
CA THR A 72 18.99 23.99 -8.92
C THR A 72 18.49 24.41 -10.29
N GLY A 73 17.31 23.94 -10.69
CA GLY A 73 16.80 24.10 -12.06
C GLY A 73 17.49 23.21 -13.08
N VAL A 74 18.41 22.33 -12.67
CA VAL A 74 19.19 21.47 -13.58
C VAL A 74 18.59 20.06 -13.65
N PRO A 75 18.00 19.63 -14.78
CA PRO A 75 17.40 18.31 -14.89
C PRO A 75 18.45 17.21 -15.07
N ALA A 76 18.24 16.06 -14.44
CA ALA A 76 19.09 14.88 -14.64
C ALA A 76 18.81 14.24 -16.01
N LYS A 77 19.85 14.14 -16.86
CA LYS A 77 19.74 13.53 -18.19
C LYS A 77 20.27 12.09 -18.14
N ILE A 78 19.39 11.12 -18.34
CA ILE A 78 19.74 9.69 -18.33
C ILE A 78 20.36 9.30 -19.68
N PRO A 79 21.64 8.87 -19.73
CA PRO A 79 22.28 8.33 -20.92
C PRO A 79 21.55 7.12 -21.48
N GLN A 80 21.69 6.87 -22.79
CA GLN A 80 20.97 5.78 -23.46
C GLN A 80 21.39 4.40 -22.94
N GLU A 81 22.64 4.26 -22.51
CA GLU A 81 23.24 3.04 -21.97
C GLU A 81 22.64 2.67 -20.61
N LEU A 82 22.18 3.67 -19.85
CA LEU A 82 21.55 3.51 -18.54
C LEU A 82 20.02 3.36 -18.63
N ARG A 83 19.46 3.23 -19.84
CA ARG A 83 18.05 2.91 -20.03
C ARG A 83 17.80 1.41 -20.00
N VAL A 84 16.97 1.00 -19.05
CA VAL A 84 16.58 -0.40 -18.87
C VAL A 84 15.72 -0.91 -20.02
N LYS A 85 16.10 -2.06 -20.58
CA LYS A 85 15.36 -2.77 -21.63
C LYS A 85 14.60 -3.99 -21.12
N GLU A 86 15.03 -4.53 -19.99
CA GLU A 86 14.52 -5.77 -19.40
C GLU A 86 14.53 -5.65 -17.88
N TYR A 87 13.46 -6.07 -17.23
CA TYR A 87 13.24 -5.87 -15.79
C TYR A 87 13.27 -7.20 -15.02
N PRO A 88 13.73 -7.23 -13.77
CA PRO A 88 13.62 -8.43 -12.96
C PRO A 88 12.15 -8.73 -12.63
N ASP A 89 11.84 -10.02 -12.49
CA ASP A 89 10.50 -10.56 -12.25
C ASP A 89 9.79 -9.95 -11.02
N PHE A 90 10.55 -9.65 -9.95
CA PHE A 90 10.00 -9.05 -8.74
C PHE A 90 9.48 -7.60 -8.92
N MET A 91 9.74 -6.95 -10.06
CA MET A 91 9.22 -5.61 -10.33
C MET A 91 7.84 -5.60 -11.00
N GLU A 92 7.28 -6.78 -11.31
CA GLU A 92 5.90 -6.96 -11.80
C GLU A 92 5.50 -5.99 -12.92
N LYS A 93 6.40 -5.79 -13.88
CA LYS A 93 6.11 -4.92 -15.02
C LYS A 93 4.99 -5.52 -15.87
N PRO A 94 4.18 -4.68 -16.56
CA PRO A 94 3.11 -5.18 -17.42
C PRO A 94 3.66 -6.06 -18.56
N ALA A 95 2.79 -6.90 -19.13
CA ALA A 95 3.18 -7.94 -20.09
C ALA A 95 3.85 -7.44 -21.37
N ASP A 96 3.74 -6.14 -21.70
CA ASP A 96 4.43 -5.51 -22.84
C ASP A 96 5.93 -5.29 -22.57
N LYS A 97 6.37 -5.38 -21.31
CA LYS A 97 7.78 -5.24 -20.92
C LYS A 97 8.47 -6.60 -20.86
N ARG A 98 9.71 -6.64 -21.34
CA ARG A 98 10.56 -7.83 -21.21
C ARG A 98 11.00 -8.00 -19.76
N THR A 99 10.91 -9.21 -19.24
CA THR A 99 11.27 -9.53 -17.86
C THR A 99 12.17 -10.77 -17.77
N TYR A 100 13.10 -10.78 -16.81
CA TYR A 100 13.96 -11.93 -16.50
C TYR A 100 13.77 -12.40 -15.05
N LYS A 101 14.05 -13.68 -14.79
CA LYS A 101 14.01 -14.25 -13.43
C LYS A 101 15.25 -13.84 -12.65
N SER A 102 15.12 -12.94 -11.67
CA SER A 102 16.24 -12.52 -10.83
C SER A 102 16.78 -13.68 -9.98
N GLN A 103 18.10 -13.83 -9.95
CA GLN A 103 18.79 -14.82 -9.12
C GLN A 103 19.21 -14.27 -7.74
N ARG A 104 18.91 -12.99 -7.48
CA ARG A 104 19.27 -12.30 -6.23
C ARG A 104 18.24 -12.56 -5.13
N VAL A 105 18.56 -12.12 -3.92
CA VAL A 105 17.74 -12.32 -2.72
C VAL A 105 16.33 -11.77 -2.91
N LEU A 106 16.19 -10.58 -3.51
CA LEU A 106 14.87 -9.97 -3.77
C LEU A 106 14.02 -10.83 -4.69
N GLY A 107 14.58 -11.35 -5.79
CA GLY A 107 13.85 -12.25 -6.69
C GLY A 107 13.45 -13.56 -6.02
N LYS A 108 14.32 -14.14 -5.19
CA LYS A 108 14.01 -15.36 -4.44
C LYS A 108 12.87 -15.12 -3.46
N LEU A 109 13.00 -14.10 -2.60
CA LEU A 109 11.98 -13.73 -1.63
C LEU A 109 10.64 -13.41 -2.29
N PHE A 110 10.65 -12.67 -3.40
CA PHE A 110 9.45 -12.37 -4.16
C PHE A 110 8.73 -13.65 -4.60
N ARG A 111 9.43 -14.59 -5.22
CA ARG A 111 8.81 -15.85 -5.68
C ARG A 111 8.38 -16.74 -4.52
N ASP A 112 9.16 -16.78 -3.45
CA ASP A 112 8.84 -17.57 -2.26
C ASP A 112 7.53 -17.05 -1.64
N VAL A 113 7.34 -15.73 -1.55
CA VAL A 113 6.15 -15.11 -0.94
C VAL A 113 4.96 -14.99 -1.90
N ARG A 114 5.20 -14.85 -3.21
CA ARG A 114 4.13 -14.65 -4.21
C ARG A 114 3.09 -15.77 -4.17
N ASP A 115 3.53 -17.00 -3.94
CA ASP A 115 2.61 -18.15 -3.89
C ASP A 115 1.88 -18.26 -2.53
N PHE A 116 2.39 -17.60 -1.47
CA PHE A 116 1.72 -17.47 -0.16
C PHE A 116 0.80 -16.26 -0.04
N ALA A 117 0.95 -15.29 -0.93
CA ALA A 117 0.06 -14.15 -1.06
C ALA A 117 -0.88 -14.40 -2.24
N PRO A 118 -1.86 -15.33 -2.15
CA PRO A 118 -2.91 -15.34 -3.14
C PRO A 118 -3.55 -13.95 -3.13
N ASP A 119 -3.90 -13.47 -4.33
CA ASP A 119 -4.58 -12.20 -4.67
C ASP A 119 -5.93 -12.00 -3.92
N ILE A 120 -6.27 -12.99 -3.10
CA ILE A 120 -7.29 -13.09 -2.10
C ILE A 120 -6.60 -13.96 -1.07
N SER A 121 -6.11 -13.41 0.06
CA SER A 121 -5.81 -14.22 1.24
C SER A 121 -6.92 -15.26 1.32
N PRO A 122 -6.65 -16.58 1.35
CA PRO A 122 -7.73 -17.50 1.50
C PRO A 122 -8.21 -17.18 2.91
N VAL A 123 -9.26 -16.38 3.00
CA VAL A 123 -10.15 -16.41 4.13
C VAL A 123 -10.60 -17.85 4.05
N ILE A 124 -9.88 -18.72 4.75
CA ILE A 124 -10.33 -20.08 5.00
C ILE A 124 -11.69 -19.81 5.60
N SER A 125 -12.73 -20.06 4.81
CA SER A 125 -14.09 -19.79 5.22
C SER A 125 -14.24 -20.50 6.54
N PHE A 126 -14.55 -19.73 7.59
CA PHE A 126 -14.59 -20.28 8.95
C PHE A 126 -15.64 -21.38 8.97
N THR A 127 -15.20 -22.64 8.91
CA THR A 127 -16.12 -23.75 8.72
C THR A 127 -16.75 -24.13 10.05
N LYS A 128 -17.85 -24.87 9.97
CA LYS A 128 -18.51 -25.42 11.16
C LYS A 128 -17.56 -26.33 11.96
N GLU A 129 -16.65 -27.03 11.28
CA GLU A 129 -15.64 -27.89 11.89
C GLU A 129 -14.60 -27.05 12.65
N MET A 130 -14.13 -25.94 12.06
CA MET A 130 -13.22 -25.01 12.75
C MET A 130 -13.89 -24.36 13.96
N ALA A 131 -15.17 -23.99 13.84
CA ALA A 131 -15.96 -23.45 14.95
C ALA A 131 -16.03 -24.43 16.13
N ARG A 132 -16.25 -25.72 15.85
CA ARG A 132 -16.28 -26.77 16.87
C ARG A 132 -14.93 -27.00 17.54
N GLN A 133 -13.83 -26.89 16.79
CA GLN A 133 -12.48 -27.05 17.34
C GLN A 133 -12.02 -25.85 18.14
N SER A 134 -12.54 -24.66 17.83
CA SER A 134 -12.17 -23.39 18.48
C SER A 134 -13.11 -23.02 19.62
N TYR A 135 -14.14 -23.84 19.89
CA TYR A 135 -15.06 -23.60 20.99
C TYR A 135 -14.34 -23.82 22.32
N ASP A 136 -14.37 -22.80 23.17
CA ASP A 136 -13.77 -22.82 24.49
C ASP A 136 -14.87 -23.02 25.55
N PRO A 137 -15.00 -24.23 26.14
CA PRO A 137 -16.00 -24.49 27.17
C PRO A 137 -15.82 -23.63 28.43
N ASP A 138 -14.61 -23.12 28.69
CA ASP A 138 -14.34 -22.27 29.85
C ASP A 138 -14.94 -20.86 29.69
N MET A 139 -15.39 -20.50 28.48
CA MET A 139 -16.12 -19.27 28.21
C MET A 139 -17.64 -19.39 28.36
N GLU A 140 -18.16 -20.58 28.70
CA GLU A 140 -19.59 -20.75 28.99
C GLU A 140 -19.98 -20.06 30.31
N VAL A 141 -21.05 -19.27 30.27
CA VAL A 141 -21.63 -18.61 31.45
C VAL A 141 -23.03 -19.16 31.69
N ASP A 142 -23.41 -19.39 32.94
CA ASP A 142 -24.76 -19.86 33.27
C ASP A 142 -25.82 -18.92 32.67
N GLY A 143 -26.83 -19.50 32.01
CA GLY A 143 -27.89 -18.74 31.33
C GLY A 143 -27.55 -18.28 29.89
N PHE A 144 -26.34 -18.51 29.37
CA PHE A 144 -25.96 -18.02 28.03
C PHE A 144 -26.90 -18.47 26.90
N ARG A 145 -27.57 -19.62 27.06
CA ARG A 145 -28.47 -20.19 26.06
C ARG A 145 -29.66 -19.30 25.76
N ASP A 146 -30.11 -18.52 26.74
CA ASP A 146 -31.26 -17.63 26.60
C ASP A 146 -30.94 -16.42 25.71
N HIS A 147 -29.66 -16.09 25.55
CA HIS A 147 -29.18 -14.97 24.71
C HIS A 147 -28.74 -15.40 23.31
N ILE A 148 -28.83 -16.69 22.95
CA ILE A 148 -28.34 -17.19 21.65
C ILE A 148 -29.07 -16.51 20.49
N ASP A 149 -30.39 -16.43 20.56
CA ASP A 149 -31.21 -15.86 19.47
C ASP A 149 -30.91 -14.37 19.27
N GLU A 150 -30.77 -13.62 20.36
CA GLU A 150 -30.39 -12.21 20.33
C GLU A 150 -28.97 -12.02 19.79
N ALA A 151 -28.02 -12.85 20.22
CA ALA A 151 -26.65 -12.81 19.71
C ALA A 151 -26.59 -13.07 18.20
N PHE A 152 -27.40 -14.03 17.69
CA PHE A 152 -27.53 -14.26 16.25
C PHE A 152 -28.11 -13.04 15.53
N TYR A 153 -29.14 -12.41 16.10
CA TYR A 153 -29.74 -11.21 15.52
C TYR A 153 -28.73 -10.07 15.39
N PHE A 154 -28.04 -9.70 16.48
CA PHE A 154 -27.06 -8.61 16.45
C PHE A 154 -25.83 -8.93 15.60
N LYS A 155 -25.39 -10.20 15.59
CA LYS A 155 -24.32 -10.64 14.67
C LYS A 155 -24.73 -10.44 13.22
N THR A 156 -25.96 -10.84 12.86
CA THR A 156 -26.49 -10.68 11.50
C THR A 156 -26.53 -9.20 11.10
N GLU A 157 -27.01 -8.33 11.99
CA GLU A 157 -27.01 -6.87 11.76
C GLU A 157 -25.60 -6.29 11.59
N TYR A 158 -24.64 -6.74 12.41
CA TYR A 158 -23.24 -6.33 12.28
C TYR A 158 -22.65 -6.78 10.94
N ASP A 159 -22.80 -8.06 10.59
CA ASP A 159 -22.26 -8.67 9.38
C ASP A 159 -22.84 -7.98 8.12
N ASN A 160 -24.14 -7.67 8.11
CA ASN A 160 -24.79 -6.93 7.03
C ASN A 160 -24.22 -5.52 6.86
N LYS A 161 -24.06 -4.78 7.97
CA LYS A 161 -23.50 -3.41 7.92
C LYS A 161 -22.04 -3.41 7.48
N LEU A 162 -21.25 -4.37 7.97
CA LEU A 162 -19.85 -4.51 7.59
C LEU A 162 -19.73 -4.90 6.11
N GLY A 163 -20.52 -5.86 5.63
CA GLY A 163 -20.58 -6.26 4.24
C GLY A 163 -20.93 -5.10 3.30
N ASN A 164 -21.94 -4.31 3.64
CA ASN A 164 -22.31 -3.12 2.87
C ASN A 164 -21.16 -2.10 2.78
N MET A 165 -20.37 -1.91 3.85
CA MET A 165 -19.19 -1.04 3.81
C MET A 165 -18.08 -1.63 2.93
N MET A 166 -17.82 -2.93 3.06
CA MET A 166 -16.84 -3.63 2.23
C MET A 166 -17.18 -3.51 0.75
N ASP A 167 -18.45 -3.72 0.38
CA ASP A 167 -18.93 -3.56 -0.99
C ASP A 167 -18.84 -2.11 -1.47
N TYR A 168 -19.25 -1.15 -0.64
CA TYR A 168 -19.19 0.27 -0.97
C TYR A 168 -17.77 0.75 -1.25
N PHE A 169 -16.80 0.41 -0.39
CA PHE A 169 -15.41 0.80 -0.54
C PHE A 169 -14.61 -0.13 -1.46
N GLY A 170 -15.20 -1.24 -1.94
CA GLY A 170 -14.53 -2.26 -2.75
C GLY A 170 -13.38 -2.97 -2.02
N ILE A 171 -13.53 -3.17 -0.70
CA ILE A 171 -12.58 -3.88 0.16
C ILE A 171 -12.96 -5.36 0.18
N LYS A 172 -11.98 -6.24 0.02
CA LYS A 172 -12.26 -7.67 -0.20
C LYS A 172 -12.50 -8.44 1.09
N THR A 173 -11.90 -8.03 2.21
CA THR A 173 -11.90 -8.82 3.44
C THR A 173 -12.26 -8.01 4.69
N GLU A 174 -12.90 -8.67 5.65
CA GLU A 174 -13.17 -8.12 6.99
C GLU A 174 -11.87 -7.70 7.70
N ALA A 175 -10.83 -8.52 7.59
CA ALA A 175 -9.55 -8.25 8.23
C ALA A 175 -8.93 -6.93 7.76
N GLU A 176 -8.98 -6.62 6.46
CA GLU A 176 -8.48 -5.36 5.91
C GLU A 176 -9.24 -4.15 6.45
N ILE A 177 -10.58 -4.18 6.44
CA ILE A 177 -11.41 -3.05 6.84
C ILE A 177 -11.39 -2.83 8.36
N ILE A 178 -11.35 -3.89 9.16
CA ILE A 178 -11.33 -3.79 10.63
C ILE A 178 -9.96 -3.36 11.16
N SER A 179 -8.88 -3.87 10.57
CA SER A 179 -7.50 -3.53 10.97
C SER A 179 -7.03 -2.18 10.42
N GLY A 180 -7.66 -1.69 9.35
CA GLY A 180 -7.19 -0.52 8.59
C GLY A 180 -6.01 -0.84 7.66
N CYS A 181 -5.53 -2.09 7.60
CA CYS A 181 -4.47 -2.52 6.69
C CYS A 181 -5.03 -2.82 5.29
N ILE A 182 -5.62 -1.81 4.65
CA ILE A 182 -6.33 -1.98 3.37
C ILE A 182 -5.33 -2.11 2.22
N MET A 183 -5.35 -3.23 1.50
CA MET A 183 -4.45 -3.42 0.36
C MET A 183 -4.92 -2.68 -0.88
N LYS A 184 -6.22 -2.76 -1.18
CA LYS A 184 -6.84 -2.18 -2.36
C LYS A 184 -8.24 -1.68 -2.04
N VAL A 185 -8.59 -0.52 -2.58
CA VAL A 185 -9.93 0.05 -2.56
C VAL A 185 -10.54 0.00 -3.96
N GLY A 186 -11.86 0.18 -4.05
CA GLY A 186 -12.59 0.31 -5.31
C GLY A 186 -12.04 1.46 -6.16
N LYS A 187 -12.18 1.36 -7.49
CA LYS A 187 -11.60 2.32 -8.46
C LYS A 187 -12.02 3.78 -8.24
N SER A 188 -13.17 3.99 -7.59
CA SER A 188 -13.72 5.31 -7.30
C SER A 188 -13.13 5.97 -6.05
N PHE A 189 -12.30 5.26 -5.29
CA PHE A 189 -11.71 5.72 -4.05
C PHE A 189 -10.19 5.81 -4.17
N ASP A 190 -9.61 6.79 -3.47
CA ASP A 190 -8.17 6.91 -3.29
C ASP A 190 -7.78 6.48 -1.89
N LYS A 191 -6.88 5.49 -1.80
CA LYS A 191 -6.44 4.95 -0.52
C LYS A 191 -5.84 6.02 0.39
N LYS A 192 -5.11 7.03 -0.08
CA LYS A 192 -4.55 8.02 0.87
C LYS A 192 -5.61 8.99 1.36
N ARG A 193 -6.50 9.42 0.47
CA ARG A 193 -7.50 10.44 0.76
C ARG A 193 -8.68 9.91 1.58
N ASP A 194 -9.15 8.70 1.29
CA ASP A 194 -10.42 8.19 1.81
C ASP A 194 -10.26 7.31 3.07
N MET A 195 -9.03 7.03 3.50
CA MET A 195 -8.75 6.17 4.67
C MET A 195 -9.37 6.68 5.96
N ASP A 196 -9.40 7.99 6.19
CA ASP A 196 -10.01 8.55 7.39
C ASP A 196 -11.53 8.34 7.41
N SER A 197 -12.17 8.44 6.24
CA SER A 197 -13.60 8.19 6.09
C SER A 197 -13.94 6.72 6.34
N ILE A 198 -13.14 5.80 5.78
CA ILE A 198 -13.29 4.36 5.99
C ILE A 198 -13.14 4.03 7.48
N ASN A 199 -12.05 4.50 8.11
CA ASN A 199 -11.79 4.28 9.52
C ASN A 199 -12.89 4.85 10.43
N SER A 200 -13.42 6.02 10.09
CA SER A 200 -14.51 6.65 10.83
C SER A 200 -15.80 5.84 10.74
N SER A 201 -16.11 5.30 9.56
CA SER A 201 -17.28 4.45 9.32
C SER A 201 -17.21 3.16 10.15
N VAL A 202 -16.05 2.50 10.16
CA VAL A 202 -15.79 1.31 10.98
C VAL A 202 -15.87 1.59 12.47
N ARG A 203 -15.32 2.73 12.93
CA ARG A 203 -15.46 3.16 14.33
C ARG A 203 -16.91 3.38 14.73
N SER A 204 -17.72 3.96 13.85
CA SER A 204 -19.16 4.14 14.07
C SER A 204 -19.87 2.81 14.22
N LEU A 205 -19.57 1.83 13.35
CA LEU A 205 -20.13 0.47 13.45
C LEU A 205 -19.73 -0.19 14.78
N LYS A 206 -18.45 -0.13 15.17
CA LYS A 206 -17.98 -0.67 16.46
C LYS A 206 -18.70 -0.02 17.65
N LYS A 207 -18.99 1.28 17.58
CA LYS A 207 -19.73 2.00 18.63
C LYS A 207 -21.19 1.53 18.70
N GLN A 208 -21.85 1.36 17.56
CA GLN A 208 -23.23 0.84 17.50
C GLN A 208 -23.29 -0.59 18.06
N ALA A 209 -22.37 -1.46 17.66
CA ALA A 209 -22.31 -2.83 18.14
C ALA A 209 -22.15 -2.92 19.67
N ARG A 210 -21.31 -2.07 20.26
CA ARG A 210 -21.19 -1.97 21.72
C ARG A 210 -22.48 -1.49 22.38
N ALA A 211 -23.13 -0.49 21.79
CA ALA A 211 -24.39 0.02 22.33
C ALA A 211 -25.52 -1.01 22.31
N TRP A 212 -25.55 -1.91 21.31
CA TRP A 212 -26.51 -3.02 21.30
C TRP A 212 -26.34 -3.95 22.50
N PHE A 213 -25.08 -4.24 22.84
CA PHE A 213 -24.74 -5.07 24.00
C PHE A 213 -25.05 -4.37 25.34
N ASP A 214 -24.84 -3.06 25.42
CA ASP A 214 -25.16 -2.30 26.64
C ASP A 214 -26.68 -2.15 26.83
N ALA A 215 -27.46 -2.12 25.74
CA ALA A 215 -28.91 -2.00 25.77
C ALA A 215 -29.63 -3.30 26.14
N SER A 216 -29.14 -4.46 25.69
CA SER A 216 -29.73 -5.75 26.04
C SER A 216 -29.59 -6.07 27.54
N ASN A 217 -28.46 -5.68 28.15
CA ASN A 217 -28.25 -5.80 29.60
C ASN A 217 -29.24 -4.99 30.47
N LEU A 218 -29.93 -3.99 29.90
CA LEU A 218 -30.93 -3.18 30.62
C LEU A 218 -32.33 -3.80 30.59
N GLU A 219 -32.63 -4.68 29.63
CA GLU A 219 -33.93 -5.38 29.57
C GLU A 219 -33.98 -6.59 30.52
N ASP A 220 -32.82 -7.16 30.88
CA ASP A 220 -32.70 -8.33 31.78
C ASP A 220 -32.46 -8.00 33.27
N SER A 221 -32.67 -6.75 33.71
CA SER A 221 -32.61 -6.38 35.14
C SER A 221 -34.01 -6.31 35.77
N PRO A 222 -34.50 -7.37 36.43
CA PRO A 222 -35.61 -7.25 37.37
C PRO A 222 -35.04 -6.80 38.73
N TRP A 223 -35.28 -5.53 39.10
CA TRP A 223 -35.18 -4.94 40.45
C TRP A 223 -34.10 -5.48 41.40
#